data_AF-A0A2T6FL17-F1
#
_entry.id   AF-A0A2T6FL17-F1
#
_cell.length_a   1.000
_cell.length_b   1.000
_cell.length_c   1.000
_cell.angle_alpha   90.00
_cell.angle_beta   90.00
_cell.angle_gamma   90.00
#
_symmetry.space_group_name_H-M   'P 1'
#
loop_
_entity.id
_entity.type
_entity.pdbx_description
1 polymer ?
#
loop_
_entity_poly.entity_id
_entity_poly.type
_entity_poly.pdbx_seq_one_letter_code
_entity_poly.pdbx_strand_id
1 'polypeptide(L)'
;MLKYTSRLIALLVASAIATGAMAQQKSVIFKNGFDSETETKKLALLYGAKVVNEQVRNGTSALQIDEGEASVRSRVNLSEQGTLELWIKTSSPATQYKITILVATSQNTDTGWVQVGQVKGSNDSTEYHAKRISIDDPGKKYLRLDFEVTNGQVWIDDLSVEKILLDTALQKNQEKVIAEVLGKLRDDKNYQVQAEALRTLGKNYAAQIDVQRQYLEYANGIYSSVTLVLATSERGKMANPLGYQTFKGIVNDVRMVASPIQKSRMDSLLKPLGDIATASLNVMTAGAYQAFAEPFKTIVATTFDRVSYENAGVDRKARKYAEENGLKTFSKAEGFLGEVEKELNTVVALDKDLIDIQREVDKFRKDLDKHLKESLIAGGMGRGQENYNRVMSKDEPVRNEALQEINNYFTLQAESYQNHSSSNTEFVQFMMKATGTMEETQVFKERFNLIASSVITFYDKFDRSVAKDQNPFSDEKDRALWESHAVKVRGYIQESKAAFAKAYM
;
A
#
# COMPACT_ATOMS: atom_id res chain seq x y z
N MET A 1 42.79 -3.33 -1.55
CA MET A 1 41.79 -2.59 -2.34
C MET A 1 41.02 -3.44 -3.38
N LEU A 2 41.45 -4.65 -3.75
CA LEU A 2 40.73 -5.48 -4.75
C LEU A 2 39.53 -6.31 -4.24
N LYS A 3 39.26 -6.38 -2.92
CA LYS A 3 38.16 -7.21 -2.38
C LYS A 3 36.81 -6.50 -2.26
N TYR A 4 36.77 -5.18 -2.40
CA TYR A 4 35.53 -4.39 -2.33
C TYR A 4 34.89 -4.16 -3.71
N THR A 5 35.68 -4.17 -4.79
CA THR A 5 35.19 -4.05 -6.17
C THR A 5 34.44 -5.30 -6.64
N SER A 6 34.80 -6.50 -6.16
CA SER A 6 34.11 -7.74 -6.51
C SER A 6 32.69 -7.85 -5.93
N ARG A 7 32.42 -7.20 -4.79
CA ARG A 7 31.07 -7.16 -4.19
C ARG A 7 30.14 -6.16 -4.90
N LEU A 8 30.67 -5.05 -5.41
CA LEU A 8 29.90 -4.09 -6.20
C LEU A 8 29.55 -4.64 -7.59
N ILE A 9 30.48 -5.37 -8.22
CA ILE A 9 30.24 -5.98 -9.54
C ILE A 9 29.28 -7.17 -9.43
N ALA A 10 29.32 -7.95 -8.34
CA ALA A 10 28.34 -9.01 -8.10
C ALA A 10 26.92 -8.47 -7.86
N LEU A 11 26.78 -7.29 -7.24
CA LEU A 11 25.49 -6.61 -7.08
C LEU A 11 24.96 -6.07 -8.43
N LEU A 12 25.85 -5.53 -9.27
CA LEU A 12 25.50 -4.95 -10.58
C LEU A 12 25.19 -6.01 -11.65
N VAL A 13 25.84 -7.18 -11.60
CA VAL A 13 25.59 -8.29 -12.53
C VAL A 13 24.32 -9.06 -12.13
N ALA A 14 23.96 -9.14 -10.84
CA ALA A 14 22.68 -9.71 -10.41
C ALA A 14 21.46 -8.88 -10.88
N SER A 15 21.62 -7.55 -11.05
CA SER A 15 20.60 -6.67 -11.63
C SER A 15 20.51 -6.72 -13.16
N ALA A 16 21.51 -7.28 -13.86
CA ALA A 16 21.57 -7.26 -15.33
C ALA A 16 21.04 -8.53 -16.02
N ILE A 17 20.76 -9.62 -15.27
CA ILE A 17 20.21 -10.88 -15.82
C ILE A 17 18.70 -11.03 -15.54
N ALA A 18 18.04 -9.99 -15.02
CA ALA A 18 16.58 -9.94 -14.89
C ALA A 18 15.89 -9.58 -16.21
N THR A 19 16.33 -10.14 -17.34
CA THR A 19 15.61 -10.05 -18.61
C THR A 19 14.54 -11.15 -18.67
N GLY A 20 13.28 -10.72 -18.59
CA GLY A 20 12.23 -11.31 -19.43
C GLY A 20 11.44 -12.50 -18.89
N ALA A 21 10.98 -12.44 -17.65
CA ALA A 21 9.59 -12.86 -17.42
C ALA A 21 8.78 -11.56 -17.38
N MET A 22 8.29 -11.11 -18.54
CA MET A 22 7.25 -10.09 -18.56
C MET A 22 6.03 -10.74 -17.91
N ALA A 23 5.86 -10.50 -16.61
CA ALA A 23 4.60 -10.74 -15.92
C ALA A 23 3.53 -9.98 -16.72
N GLN A 24 2.59 -10.73 -17.27
CA GLN A 24 1.55 -10.18 -18.12
C GLN A 24 0.67 -9.30 -17.22
N GLN A 25 0.83 -7.99 -17.37
CA GLN A 25 0.09 -6.98 -16.62
C GLN A 25 -1.40 -7.37 -16.59
N LYS A 26 -1.98 -7.56 -15.39
CA LYS A 26 -3.38 -7.99 -15.24
C LYS A 26 -4.26 -7.11 -16.12
N SER A 27 -5.00 -7.72 -17.04
CA SER A 27 -5.83 -6.99 -17.98
C SER A 27 -6.96 -6.25 -17.25
N VAL A 28 -7.08 -4.94 -17.47
CA VAL A 28 -8.17 -4.14 -16.92
C VAL A 28 -9.47 -4.52 -17.62
N ILE A 29 -10.45 -4.99 -16.84
CA ILE A 29 -11.76 -5.45 -17.31
C ILE A 29 -12.72 -4.25 -17.44
N PHE A 30 -12.64 -3.33 -16.48
CA PHE A 30 -13.45 -2.13 -16.44
C PHE A 30 -12.63 -0.97 -15.90
N LYS A 31 -12.82 0.22 -16.47
CA LYS A 31 -12.23 1.47 -15.97
C LYS A 31 -13.16 2.65 -16.22
N ASN A 32 -13.29 3.52 -15.23
CA ASN A 32 -14.04 4.76 -15.28
C ASN A 32 -13.41 5.78 -14.33
N GLY A 33 -12.82 6.85 -14.89
CA GLY A 33 -12.32 8.00 -14.14
C GLY A 33 -13.28 9.19 -14.17
N PHE A 34 -14.50 9.01 -14.71
CA PHE A 34 -15.53 10.04 -14.82
C PHE A 34 -15.16 11.26 -15.70
N ASP A 35 -14.03 11.21 -16.39
CA ASP A 35 -13.42 12.36 -17.09
C ASP A 35 -14.09 12.76 -18.40
N SER A 36 -14.85 11.85 -19.00
CA SER A 36 -15.45 12.07 -20.30
C SER A 36 -16.89 11.61 -20.35
N GLU A 37 -17.63 12.18 -21.31
CA GLU A 37 -18.99 11.75 -21.60
C GLU A 37 -19.03 10.25 -21.97
N THR A 38 -18.00 9.74 -22.64
CA THR A 38 -17.86 8.32 -22.98
C THR A 38 -17.73 7.44 -21.74
N GLU A 39 -16.98 7.90 -20.73
CA GLU A 39 -16.85 7.19 -19.47
C GLU A 39 -18.13 7.28 -18.63
N THR A 40 -18.76 8.45 -18.58
CA THR A 40 -20.05 8.63 -17.90
C THR A 40 -21.15 7.77 -18.55
N LYS A 41 -21.12 7.58 -19.88
CA LYS A 41 -22.03 6.68 -20.62
C LYS A 41 -21.83 5.20 -20.30
N LYS A 42 -20.70 4.80 -19.70
CA LYS A 42 -20.52 3.44 -19.16
C LYS A 42 -21.37 3.21 -17.90
N LEU A 43 -22.00 4.24 -17.36
CA LEU A 43 -22.91 4.17 -16.23
C LEU A 43 -24.36 4.17 -16.73
N ALA A 44 -25.16 3.30 -16.13
CA ALA A 44 -26.57 3.13 -16.42
C ALA A 44 -27.45 4.01 -15.52
N LEU A 45 -27.04 4.16 -14.26
CA LEU A 45 -27.76 4.89 -13.23
C LEU A 45 -26.76 5.59 -12.32
N LEU A 46 -27.07 6.84 -11.99
CA LEU A 46 -26.44 7.65 -10.94
C LEU A 46 -27.57 8.21 -10.07
N TYR A 47 -27.91 7.50 -9.00
CA TYR A 47 -28.88 7.94 -8.01
C TYR A 47 -28.13 8.44 -6.77
N GLY A 48 -28.49 9.61 -6.24
CA GLY A 48 -27.81 10.19 -5.07
C GLY A 48 -26.32 10.54 -5.30
N ALA A 49 -25.88 10.53 -6.55
CA ALA A 49 -24.48 10.70 -6.96
C ALA A 49 -24.39 11.73 -8.10
N LYS A 50 -23.36 12.58 -8.07
CA LYS A 50 -23.15 13.67 -9.04
C LYS A 50 -21.71 13.68 -9.53
N VAL A 51 -21.51 13.81 -10.84
CA VAL A 51 -20.17 14.05 -11.38
C VAL A 51 -19.81 15.51 -11.14
N VAL A 52 -18.66 15.76 -10.52
CA VAL A 52 -18.17 17.09 -10.14
C VAL A 52 -16.74 17.30 -10.62
N ASN A 53 -16.37 18.55 -10.89
CA ASN A 53 -15.03 18.92 -11.37
C ASN A 53 -14.11 19.40 -10.24
N GLU A 54 -14.55 19.25 -8.99
CA GLU A 54 -13.83 19.67 -7.80
C GLU A 54 -13.42 18.46 -6.96
N GLN A 55 -12.38 18.61 -6.15
CA GLN A 55 -11.84 17.55 -5.29
C GLN A 55 -11.41 16.30 -6.06
N VAL A 56 -11.00 16.44 -7.32
CA VAL A 56 -10.58 15.33 -8.18
C VAL A 56 -9.28 14.69 -7.69
N ARG A 57 -9.16 13.36 -7.82
CA ARG A 57 -7.92 12.65 -7.50
C ARG A 57 -6.95 12.83 -8.65
N ASN A 58 -7.41 12.50 -9.86
CA ASN A 58 -6.69 12.57 -11.13
C ASN A 58 -7.65 13.09 -12.21
N GLY A 59 -7.12 13.54 -13.34
CA GLY A 59 -7.96 13.97 -14.45
C GLY A 59 -8.72 15.27 -14.19
N THR A 60 -10.01 15.24 -14.47
CA THR A 60 -10.89 16.41 -14.61
C THR A 60 -12.17 16.31 -13.79
N SER A 61 -12.62 15.11 -13.44
CA SER A 61 -13.89 14.90 -12.76
C SER A 61 -13.82 13.76 -11.74
N ALA A 62 -14.66 13.83 -10.72
CA ALA A 62 -14.87 12.77 -9.73
C ALA A 62 -16.36 12.61 -9.45
N LEU A 63 -16.74 11.51 -8.79
CA LEU A 63 -18.12 11.26 -8.40
C LEU A 63 -18.33 11.66 -6.93
N GLN A 64 -19.12 12.69 -6.68
CA GLN A 64 -19.55 13.10 -5.35
C GLN A 64 -20.81 12.35 -4.91
N ILE A 65 -20.78 11.84 -3.70
CA ILE A 65 -21.91 11.22 -3.01
C ILE A 65 -22.27 12.09 -1.80
N ASP A 66 -23.51 12.58 -1.78
CA ASP A 66 -24.05 13.35 -0.66
C ASP A 66 -24.37 12.45 0.54
N GLU A 67 -24.60 13.06 1.71
CA GLU A 67 -25.06 12.32 2.88
C GLU A 67 -26.39 11.59 2.61
N GLY A 68 -26.49 10.32 3.05
CA GLY A 68 -27.63 9.45 2.79
C GLY A 68 -27.29 8.26 1.89
N GLU A 69 -28.27 7.83 1.08
CA GLU A 69 -28.16 6.66 0.21
C GLU A 69 -27.92 7.06 -1.25
N ALA A 70 -27.00 6.39 -1.92
CA ALA A 70 -26.74 6.54 -3.34
C ALA A 70 -26.54 5.19 -4.04
N SER A 71 -26.77 5.14 -5.34
CA SER A 71 -26.61 3.92 -6.15
C SER A 71 -26.05 4.24 -7.51
N VAL A 72 -24.97 3.54 -7.86
CA VAL A 72 -24.27 3.66 -9.15
C VAL A 72 -24.31 2.31 -9.85
N ARG A 73 -24.82 2.25 -11.08
CA ARG A 73 -24.92 1.01 -11.86
C ARG A 73 -24.10 1.10 -13.13
N SER A 74 -23.36 0.04 -13.47
CA SER A 74 -22.67 -0.06 -14.76
C SER A 74 -23.64 -0.40 -15.89
N ARG A 75 -23.38 0.15 -17.07
CA ARG A 75 -24.03 -0.20 -18.35
C ARG A 75 -23.28 -1.31 -19.09
N VAL A 76 -22.02 -1.51 -18.75
CA VAL A 76 -21.15 -2.53 -19.34
C VAL A 76 -21.05 -3.70 -18.38
N ASN A 77 -21.03 -4.91 -18.94
CA ASN A 77 -20.80 -6.12 -18.18
C ASN A 77 -19.29 -6.29 -17.88
N LEU A 78 -18.99 -6.86 -16.73
CA LEU A 78 -17.68 -7.38 -16.40
C LEU A 78 -17.50 -8.68 -17.21
N SER A 79 -16.48 -8.76 -18.04
CA SER A 79 -16.25 -9.95 -18.87
C SER A 79 -15.82 -11.16 -18.05
N GLU A 80 -15.20 -10.92 -16.89
CA GLU A 80 -14.59 -11.93 -16.02
C GLU A 80 -14.56 -11.47 -14.56
N GLN A 81 -14.14 -12.37 -13.66
CA GLN A 81 -13.87 -12.03 -12.26
C GLN A 81 -12.72 -11.04 -12.15
N GLY A 82 -12.76 -10.19 -11.11
CA GLY A 82 -11.73 -9.19 -10.93
C GLY A 82 -11.69 -8.57 -9.54
N THR A 83 -10.61 -7.86 -9.24
CA THR A 83 -10.49 -7.03 -8.05
C THR A 83 -11.02 -5.66 -8.41
N LEU A 84 -12.10 -5.23 -7.76
CA LEU A 84 -12.55 -3.85 -7.79
C LEU A 84 -11.56 -3.00 -6.99
N GLU A 85 -11.04 -1.95 -7.61
CA GLU A 85 -10.33 -0.87 -6.97
C GLU A 85 -11.11 0.43 -7.20
N LEU A 86 -11.29 1.21 -6.13
CA LEU A 86 -11.84 2.55 -6.20
C LEU A 86 -11.13 3.43 -5.20
N TRP A 87 -11.02 4.72 -5.51
CA TRP A 87 -10.41 5.69 -4.62
C TRP A 87 -11.47 6.51 -3.94
N ILE A 88 -11.38 6.62 -2.62
CA ILE A 88 -12.34 7.35 -1.81
C ILE A 88 -11.69 8.44 -0.98
N LYS A 89 -12.26 9.63 -1.05
CA LYS A 89 -11.97 10.77 -0.18
C LYS A 89 -13.20 11.10 0.65
N THR A 90 -12.99 11.46 1.91
CA THR A 90 -14.06 11.88 2.82
C THR A 90 -13.98 13.36 3.11
N SER A 91 -15.13 13.99 3.37
CA SER A 91 -15.21 15.42 3.71
C SER A 91 -14.59 15.78 5.06
N SER A 92 -14.62 14.86 6.01
CA SER A 92 -13.95 15.01 7.30
C SER A 92 -13.63 13.63 7.90
N PRO A 93 -12.74 13.55 8.91
CA PRO A 93 -12.48 12.30 9.62
C PRO A 93 -13.70 11.70 10.35
N ALA A 94 -14.74 12.49 10.58
CA ALA A 94 -15.99 12.03 11.19
C ALA A 94 -16.94 11.37 10.17
N THR A 95 -16.73 11.59 8.87
CA THR A 95 -17.55 11.02 7.81
C THR A 95 -17.35 9.52 7.73
N GLN A 96 -18.45 8.77 7.79
CA GLN A 96 -18.45 7.32 7.65
C GLN A 96 -19.17 6.93 6.38
N TYR A 97 -18.67 5.88 5.73
CA TYR A 97 -19.25 5.36 4.51
C TYR A 97 -19.32 3.84 4.55
N LYS A 98 -20.32 3.30 3.87
CA LYS A 98 -20.50 1.88 3.59
C LYS A 98 -20.87 1.72 2.13
N ILE A 99 -20.05 0.98 1.40
CA ILE A 99 -20.23 0.66 -0.01
C ILE A 99 -20.57 -0.81 -0.09
N THR A 100 -21.75 -1.15 -0.60
CA THR A 100 -22.17 -2.52 -0.86
C THR A 100 -22.00 -2.80 -2.34
N ILE A 101 -21.21 -3.82 -2.67
CA ILE A 101 -20.87 -4.20 -4.04
C ILE A 101 -21.81 -5.34 -4.44
N LEU A 102 -22.56 -5.09 -5.50
CA LEU A 102 -23.62 -5.96 -5.99
C LEU A 102 -23.36 -6.31 -7.46
N VAL A 103 -23.68 -7.54 -7.85
CA VAL A 103 -23.62 -7.96 -9.26
C VAL A 103 -24.92 -8.63 -9.69
N ALA A 104 -25.27 -8.47 -10.97
CA ALA A 104 -26.45 -9.10 -11.57
C ALA A 104 -26.20 -9.48 -13.03
N THR A 105 -26.88 -10.52 -13.53
CA THR A 105 -26.84 -10.89 -14.96
C THR A 105 -27.69 -9.96 -15.83
N SER A 106 -28.63 -9.23 -15.23
CA SER A 106 -29.51 -8.26 -15.88
C SER A 106 -29.36 -6.90 -15.20
N GLN A 107 -29.14 -5.85 -16.00
CA GLN A 107 -28.97 -4.48 -15.51
C GLN A 107 -30.30 -3.83 -15.10
N ASN A 108 -31.39 -4.17 -15.80
CA ASN A 108 -32.65 -3.40 -15.81
C ASN A 108 -33.69 -3.93 -14.83
N THR A 109 -33.33 -4.88 -13.96
CA THR A 109 -34.22 -5.44 -12.95
C THR A 109 -33.70 -5.04 -11.57
N ASP A 110 -34.58 -4.55 -10.69
CA ASP A 110 -34.22 -4.30 -9.29
C ASP A 110 -34.13 -5.61 -8.48
N THR A 111 -34.65 -6.71 -9.04
CA THR A 111 -34.49 -8.07 -8.51
C THR A 111 -33.28 -8.78 -9.13
N GLY A 112 -32.63 -9.65 -8.36
CA GLY A 112 -31.54 -10.51 -8.84
C GLY A 112 -30.12 -9.96 -8.63
N TRP A 113 -29.99 -8.83 -7.92
CA TRP A 113 -28.70 -8.34 -7.44
C TRP A 113 -28.23 -9.20 -6.27
N VAL A 114 -27.00 -9.70 -6.38
CA VAL A 114 -26.34 -10.50 -5.33
C VAL A 114 -25.19 -9.69 -4.78
N GLN A 115 -25.15 -9.54 -3.45
CA GLN A 115 -24.01 -8.91 -2.78
C GLN A 115 -22.79 -9.82 -2.90
N VAL A 116 -21.70 -9.27 -3.41
CA VAL A 116 -20.41 -9.95 -3.57
C VAL A 116 -19.32 -9.37 -2.68
N GLY A 117 -19.58 -8.21 -2.07
CA GLY A 117 -18.61 -7.59 -1.19
C GLY A 117 -19.14 -6.33 -0.53
N GLN A 118 -18.41 -5.86 0.46
CA GLN A 118 -18.72 -4.63 1.16
C GLN A 118 -17.45 -3.94 1.65
N VAL A 119 -17.38 -2.62 1.48
CA VAL A 119 -16.32 -1.77 2.04
C VAL A 119 -16.98 -0.85 3.05
N LYS A 120 -16.52 -0.86 4.30
CA LYS A 120 -16.94 0.09 5.33
C LYS A 120 -15.73 0.85 5.84
N GLY A 121 -15.90 2.12 6.17
CA GLY A 121 -14.84 2.85 6.85
C GLY A 121 -15.14 4.32 7.08
N SER A 122 -14.15 4.94 7.69
CA SER A 122 -13.88 6.37 7.67
C SER A 122 -12.44 6.55 7.17
N ASN A 123 -12.06 7.77 6.81
CA ASN A 123 -10.65 8.08 6.54
C ASN A 123 -10.15 9.03 7.63
N ASP A 124 -8.98 8.75 8.20
CA ASP A 124 -8.37 9.64 9.21
C ASP A 124 -7.91 10.99 8.63
N SER A 125 -8.01 11.15 7.31
CA SER A 125 -7.65 12.35 6.56
C SER A 125 -8.65 12.64 5.44
N THR A 126 -8.60 13.87 4.93
CA THR A 126 -9.36 14.34 3.75
C THR A 126 -8.64 14.04 2.43
N GLU A 127 -7.70 13.10 2.43
CA GLU A 127 -7.00 12.63 1.23
C GLU A 127 -7.74 11.45 0.59
N TYR A 128 -7.36 11.11 -0.64
CA TYR A 128 -7.84 9.89 -1.30
C TYR A 128 -7.13 8.65 -0.77
N HIS A 129 -7.91 7.60 -0.53
CA HIS A 129 -7.42 6.28 -0.14
C HIS A 129 -7.97 5.23 -1.11
N ALA A 130 -7.12 4.34 -1.58
CA ALA A 130 -7.56 3.20 -2.37
C ALA A 130 -8.36 2.24 -1.49
N LYS A 131 -9.41 1.65 -2.05
CA LYS A 131 -10.16 0.55 -1.45
C LYS A 131 -10.28 -0.55 -2.48
N ARG A 132 -9.83 -1.74 -2.10
CA ARG A 132 -9.86 -2.93 -2.95
C ARG A 132 -10.78 -3.99 -2.39
N ILE A 133 -11.54 -4.62 -3.26
CA ILE A 133 -12.38 -5.76 -2.92
C ILE A 133 -12.42 -6.74 -4.08
N SER A 134 -12.34 -8.04 -3.76
CA SER A 134 -12.42 -9.08 -4.77
C SER A 134 -13.88 -9.27 -5.21
N ILE A 135 -14.12 -9.30 -6.52
CA ILE A 135 -15.39 -9.68 -7.14
C ILE A 135 -15.22 -11.11 -7.66
N ASP A 136 -15.52 -12.07 -6.78
CA ASP A 136 -15.23 -13.50 -7.01
C ASP A 136 -16.37 -14.23 -7.74
N ASP A 137 -17.18 -13.51 -8.54
CA ASP A 137 -18.36 -14.06 -9.22
C ASP A 137 -18.12 -14.24 -10.73
N PRO A 138 -18.12 -15.47 -11.27
CA PRO A 138 -17.82 -15.70 -12.68
C PRO A 138 -18.93 -15.18 -13.60
N GLY A 139 -18.55 -14.39 -14.61
CA GLY A 139 -19.33 -14.18 -15.84
C GLY A 139 -19.71 -12.74 -16.17
N LYS A 140 -20.39 -12.59 -17.31
CA LYS A 140 -20.92 -11.35 -17.90
C LYS A 140 -21.97 -10.66 -17.00
N LYS A 141 -21.57 -10.08 -15.88
CA LYS A 141 -22.45 -9.42 -14.91
C LYS A 141 -22.30 -7.90 -14.90
N TYR A 142 -23.38 -7.20 -14.64
CA TYR A 142 -23.38 -5.76 -14.37
C TYR A 142 -22.98 -5.51 -12.92
N LEU A 143 -22.29 -4.40 -12.68
CA LEU A 143 -21.84 -3.95 -11.37
C LEU A 143 -22.79 -2.89 -10.83
N ARG A 144 -23.11 -2.96 -9.55
CA ARG A 144 -23.82 -1.92 -8.81
C ARG A 144 -23.10 -1.65 -7.50
N LEU A 145 -22.92 -0.36 -7.20
CA LEU A 145 -22.34 0.13 -5.96
C LEU A 145 -23.41 0.91 -5.24
N ASP A 146 -23.83 0.40 -4.07
CA ASP A 146 -24.75 1.11 -3.19
C ASP A 146 -23.97 1.74 -2.05
N PHE A 147 -24.15 3.04 -1.86
CA PHE A 147 -23.45 3.84 -0.86
C PHE A 147 -24.42 4.25 0.24
N GLU A 148 -23.94 4.15 1.47
CA GLU A 148 -24.55 4.74 2.65
C GLU A 148 -23.49 5.67 3.27
N VAL A 149 -23.76 6.97 3.31
CA VAL A 149 -22.83 8.00 3.82
C VAL A 149 -23.48 8.73 4.98
N THR A 150 -22.72 8.95 6.05
CA THR A 150 -23.18 9.67 7.25
C THR A 150 -22.14 10.70 7.71
N ASN A 151 -22.60 11.80 8.30
CA ASN A 151 -21.76 12.88 8.83
C ASN A 151 -20.84 13.51 7.75
N GLY A 152 -21.37 13.73 6.54
CA GLY A 152 -20.66 14.45 5.49
C GLY A 152 -20.84 13.86 4.09
N GLN A 153 -19.85 14.12 3.23
CA GLN A 153 -19.82 13.74 1.82
C GLN A 153 -18.60 12.87 1.52
N VAL A 154 -18.69 12.08 0.45
CA VAL A 154 -17.54 11.33 -0.09
C VAL A 154 -17.36 11.59 -1.58
N TRP A 155 -16.11 11.58 -2.04
CA TRP A 155 -15.74 11.61 -3.45
C TRP A 155 -15.12 10.30 -3.85
N ILE A 156 -15.56 9.75 -4.97
CA ILE A 156 -15.08 8.53 -5.59
C ILE A 156 -14.39 8.87 -6.90
N ASP A 157 -13.22 8.28 -7.12
CA ASP A 157 -12.45 8.46 -8.34
C ASP A 157 -11.76 7.15 -8.76
N ASP A 158 -11.29 7.09 -10.02
CA ASP A 158 -10.48 6.00 -10.59
C ASP A 158 -11.08 4.60 -10.35
N LEU A 159 -12.38 4.42 -10.66
CA LEU A 159 -13.06 3.14 -10.51
C LEU A 159 -12.54 2.13 -11.55
N SER A 160 -11.98 1.02 -11.09
CA SER A 160 -11.46 -0.03 -11.98
C SER A 160 -11.72 -1.43 -11.48
N VAL A 161 -11.82 -2.38 -12.41
CA VAL A 161 -11.86 -3.81 -12.13
C VAL A 161 -10.72 -4.46 -12.90
N GLU A 162 -9.77 -5.02 -12.17
CA GLU A 162 -8.61 -5.72 -12.71
C GLU A 162 -8.83 -7.23 -12.68
N LYS A 163 -8.44 -7.94 -13.73
CA LYS A 163 -8.56 -9.40 -13.78
C LYS A 163 -7.77 -10.09 -12.67
N ILE A 164 -8.40 -11.02 -11.96
CA ILE A 164 -7.72 -11.91 -11.00
C ILE A 164 -7.37 -13.23 -11.73
N LEU A 165 -6.27 -13.88 -11.33
CA LEU A 165 -5.88 -15.20 -11.84
C LEU A 165 -6.93 -16.28 -11.53
N LEU A 166 -7.00 -17.29 -12.39
CA LEU A 166 -8.03 -18.35 -12.47
C LEU A 166 -8.29 -19.09 -11.14
N ASP A 167 -7.31 -19.13 -10.24
CA ASP A 167 -7.37 -19.88 -8.97
C ASP A 167 -8.41 -19.32 -7.97
N THR A 168 -8.78 -18.04 -8.09
CA THR A 168 -9.84 -17.44 -7.27
C THR A 168 -11.25 -17.82 -7.78
N ALA A 169 -11.39 -18.14 -9.06
CA ALA A 169 -12.67 -18.54 -9.66
C ALA A 169 -13.17 -19.92 -9.21
N LEU A 170 -12.26 -20.76 -8.73
CA LEU A 170 -12.58 -22.10 -8.21
C LEU A 170 -13.45 -22.05 -6.94
N GLN A 171 -13.56 -20.91 -6.25
CA GLN A 171 -14.05 -20.81 -4.88
C GLN A 171 -15.59 -20.80 -4.71
N LYS A 172 -16.38 -20.17 -5.60
CA LYS A 172 -17.86 -20.33 -5.57
C LYS A 172 -18.30 -21.74 -5.99
N ASN A 173 -17.45 -22.44 -6.77
CA ASN A 173 -17.64 -23.87 -7.00
C ASN A 173 -17.46 -24.65 -5.68
N GLN A 174 -16.65 -24.17 -4.74
CA GLN A 174 -16.39 -24.81 -3.45
C GLN A 174 -17.57 -24.73 -2.49
N GLU A 175 -18.18 -23.56 -2.26
CA GLU A 175 -19.38 -23.44 -1.40
C GLU A 175 -20.55 -24.27 -1.94
N LYS A 176 -20.75 -24.26 -3.27
CA LYS A 176 -21.77 -25.08 -3.93
C LYS A 176 -21.48 -26.57 -3.79
N VAL A 177 -20.23 -27.01 -4.01
CA VAL A 177 -19.82 -28.42 -3.84
C VAL A 177 -19.92 -28.83 -2.37
N ILE A 178 -19.57 -27.99 -1.41
CA ILE A 178 -19.67 -28.28 0.03
C ILE A 178 -21.14 -28.41 0.45
N ALA A 179 -22.01 -27.47 0.05
CA ALA A 179 -23.44 -27.55 0.30
C ALA A 179 -24.07 -28.77 -0.41
N GLU A 180 -23.57 -29.12 -1.59
CA GLU A 180 -24.00 -30.30 -2.35
C GLU A 180 -23.51 -31.61 -1.71
N VAL A 181 -22.28 -31.66 -1.16
CA VAL A 181 -21.74 -32.80 -0.39
C VAL A 181 -22.54 -33.00 0.89
N LEU A 182 -22.71 -31.94 1.70
CA LEU A 182 -23.46 -31.99 2.96
C LEU A 182 -24.95 -32.27 2.73
N GLY A 183 -25.53 -31.69 1.68
CA GLY A 183 -26.90 -31.96 1.25
C GLY A 183 -27.08 -33.41 0.77
N LYS A 184 -26.16 -33.93 -0.07
CA LYS A 184 -26.21 -35.33 -0.52
C LYS A 184 -25.90 -36.33 0.58
N LEU A 185 -25.02 -36.02 1.54
CA LEU A 185 -24.80 -36.82 2.74
C LEU A 185 -26.05 -36.92 3.60
N ARG A 186 -26.86 -35.86 3.64
CA ARG A 186 -28.11 -35.80 4.39
C ARG A 186 -29.28 -36.46 3.65
N ASP A 187 -29.35 -36.27 2.32
CA ASP A 187 -30.55 -36.56 1.53
C ASP A 187 -30.42 -37.85 0.67
N ASP A 188 -29.21 -38.38 0.40
CA ASP A 188 -29.01 -39.49 -0.54
C ASP A 188 -27.94 -40.51 -0.09
N LYS A 189 -28.26 -41.81 -0.07
CA LYS A 189 -27.35 -42.89 0.40
C LYS A 189 -26.35 -43.38 -0.67
N ASN A 190 -26.22 -42.68 -1.79
CA ASN A 190 -25.37 -43.12 -2.90
C ASN A 190 -23.90 -42.75 -2.68
N TYR A 191 -23.13 -43.71 -2.17
CA TYR A 191 -21.70 -43.61 -1.88
C TYR A 191 -20.84 -43.19 -3.08
N GLN A 192 -21.23 -43.48 -4.32
CA GLN A 192 -20.46 -43.09 -5.50
C GLN A 192 -20.49 -41.58 -5.75
N VAL A 193 -21.65 -40.95 -5.55
CA VAL A 193 -21.82 -39.50 -5.76
C VAL A 193 -21.08 -38.72 -4.65
N GLN A 194 -21.08 -39.25 -3.43
CA GLN A 194 -20.36 -38.68 -2.30
C GLN A 194 -18.83 -38.80 -2.49
N ALA A 195 -18.35 -39.95 -2.99
CA ALA A 195 -16.94 -40.14 -3.31
C ALA A 195 -16.44 -39.18 -4.41
N GLU A 196 -17.23 -38.94 -5.45
CA GLU A 196 -16.85 -38.00 -6.52
C GLU A 196 -16.81 -36.55 -6.06
N ALA A 197 -17.73 -36.18 -5.17
CA ALA A 197 -17.76 -34.86 -4.58
C ALA A 197 -16.55 -34.63 -3.64
N LEU A 198 -16.09 -35.67 -2.93
CA LEU A 198 -14.84 -35.65 -2.15
C LEU A 198 -13.58 -35.50 -3.01
N ARG A 199 -13.51 -36.21 -4.16
CA ARG A 199 -12.40 -36.01 -5.12
C ARG A 199 -12.35 -34.59 -5.64
N THR A 200 -13.52 -33.99 -5.90
CA THR A 200 -13.63 -32.58 -6.30
C THR A 200 -13.17 -31.65 -5.19
N LEU A 201 -13.54 -31.93 -3.93
CA LEU A 201 -13.07 -31.19 -2.77
C LEU A 201 -11.53 -31.26 -2.62
N GLY A 202 -10.91 -32.42 -2.85
CA GLY A 202 -9.46 -32.57 -2.80
C GLY A 202 -8.71 -31.69 -3.79
N LYS A 203 -9.19 -31.62 -5.03
CA LYS A 203 -8.65 -30.70 -6.05
C LYS A 203 -8.75 -29.24 -5.62
N ASN A 204 -9.92 -28.87 -5.09
CA ASN A 204 -10.18 -27.51 -4.62
C ASN A 204 -9.31 -27.12 -3.43
N TYR A 205 -9.12 -28.06 -2.50
CA TYR A 205 -8.30 -27.88 -1.32
C TYR A 205 -6.81 -27.72 -1.68
N ALA A 206 -6.31 -28.53 -2.63
CA ALA A 206 -4.96 -28.36 -3.17
C ALA A 206 -4.77 -27.00 -3.85
N ALA A 207 -5.73 -26.57 -4.68
CA ALA A 207 -5.70 -25.24 -5.30
C ALA A 207 -5.68 -24.11 -4.26
N GLN A 208 -6.44 -24.25 -3.17
CA GLN A 208 -6.46 -23.28 -2.08
C GLN A 208 -5.10 -23.22 -1.34
N ILE A 209 -4.42 -24.34 -1.16
CA ILE A 209 -3.06 -24.37 -0.59
C ILE A 209 -2.08 -23.62 -1.50
N ASP A 210 -2.17 -23.79 -2.82
CA ASP A 210 -1.35 -23.01 -3.75
C ASP A 210 -1.67 -21.51 -3.69
N VAL A 211 -2.94 -21.14 -3.51
CA VAL A 211 -3.35 -19.75 -3.30
C VAL A 211 -2.71 -19.17 -2.03
N GLN A 212 -2.72 -19.89 -0.90
CA GLN A 212 -2.06 -19.45 0.33
C GLN A 212 -0.54 -19.23 0.12
N ARG A 213 0.11 -20.15 -0.61
CA ARG A 213 1.52 -20.04 -1.02
C ARG A 213 1.77 -18.80 -1.88
N GLN A 214 0.93 -18.54 -2.88
CA GLN A 214 1.00 -17.34 -3.73
C GLN A 214 0.90 -16.07 -2.87
N TYR A 215 -0.07 -15.98 -1.95
CA TYR A 215 -0.21 -14.81 -1.06
C TYR A 215 1.00 -14.61 -0.13
N LEU A 216 1.65 -15.68 0.33
CA LEU A 216 2.91 -15.56 1.08
C LEU A 216 4.03 -14.99 0.21
N GLU A 217 4.15 -15.42 -1.05
CA GLU A 217 5.11 -14.83 -1.99
C GLU A 217 4.83 -13.37 -2.28
N TYR A 218 3.57 -13.02 -2.51
CA TYR A 218 3.17 -11.65 -2.76
C TYR A 218 3.48 -10.77 -1.55
N ALA A 219 3.16 -11.24 -0.33
CA ALA A 219 3.49 -10.52 0.90
C ALA A 219 5.01 -10.39 1.13
N ASN A 220 5.82 -11.39 0.76
CA ASN A 220 7.28 -11.30 0.79
C ASN A 220 7.80 -10.25 -0.22
N GLY A 221 7.18 -10.15 -1.40
CA GLY A 221 7.48 -9.13 -2.39
C GLY A 221 7.13 -7.72 -1.90
N ILE A 222 5.95 -7.54 -1.30
CA ILE A 222 5.55 -6.28 -0.65
C ILE A 222 6.56 -5.89 0.44
N TYR A 223 6.86 -6.83 1.34
CA TYR A 223 7.80 -6.59 2.43
C TYR A 223 9.17 -6.10 1.92
N SER A 224 9.67 -6.74 0.86
CA SER A 224 10.96 -6.38 0.25
C SER A 224 10.91 -4.99 -0.40
N SER A 225 9.80 -4.66 -1.07
CA SER A 225 9.58 -3.36 -1.72
C SER A 225 9.48 -2.22 -0.68
N VAL A 226 8.73 -2.44 0.40
CA VAL A 226 8.62 -1.50 1.53
C VAL A 226 9.98 -1.31 2.21
N THR A 227 10.72 -2.39 2.43
CA THR A 227 12.07 -2.34 3.01
C THR A 227 13.03 -1.55 2.11
N LEU A 228 12.93 -1.69 0.79
CA LEU A 228 13.73 -0.92 -0.15
C LEU A 228 13.47 0.59 0.03
N VAL A 229 12.21 1.01 0.09
CA VAL A 229 11.85 2.42 0.27
C VAL A 229 12.35 2.95 1.61
N LEU A 230 12.15 2.20 2.71
CA LEU A 230 12.66 2.56 4.03
C LEU A 230 14.19 2.68 4.08
N ALA A 231 14.90 1.84 3.30
CA ALA A 231 16.35 1.93 3.19
C ALA A 231 16.81 3.16 2.40
N THR A 232 15.95 3.74 1.55
CA THR A 232 16.28 4.97 0.83
C THR A 232 16.22 6.17 1.77
N SER A 233 17.39 6.73 2.11
CA SER A 233 17.49 7.96 2.91
C SER A 233 17.21 9.23 2.11
N GLU A 234 16.89 9.13 0.82
CA GLU A 234 16.77 10.28 -0.08
C GLU A 234 15.63 11.22 0.30
N ARG A 235 14.48 10.70 0.74
CA ARG A 235 13.38 11.56 1.21
C ARG A 235 13.77 12.32 2.48
N GLY A 236 14.42 11.66 3.44
CA GLY A 236 14.89 12.26 4.68
C GLY A 236 16.04 13.28 4.51
N LYS A 237 16.82 13.17 3.44
CA LYS A 237 17.85 14.17 3.07
C LYS A 237 17.23 15.50 2.61
N MET A 238 16.04 15.46 2.01
CA MET A 238 15.35 16.67 1.52
C MET A 238 14.91 17.59 2.67
N ALA A 239 14.77 17.07 3.89
CA ALA A 239 14.44 17.85 5.07
C ALA A 239 15.67 18.40 5.84
N ASN A 240 16.91 18.22 5.33
CA ASN A 240 18.09 18.73 6.01
C ASN A 240 18.39 20.20 5.63
N PRO A 241 18.26 21.17 6.58
CA PRO A 241 18.44 22.59 6.30
C PRO A 241 19.86 22.92 5.81
N LEU A 242 20.89 22.18 6.23
CA LEU A 242 22.27 22.39 5.78
C LEU A 242 22.50 22.07 4.29
N GLY A 243 21.58 21.37 3.63
CA GLY A 243 21.63 21.15 2.18
C GLY A 243 21.46 22.45 1.39
N TYR A 244 20.69 23.40 1.93
CA TYR A 244 20.12 24.54 1.21
C TYR A 244 20.97 25.81 1.30
N GLN A 245 20.91 26.62 0.24
CA GLN A 245 21.65 27.87 0.10
C GLN A 245 21.12 28.95 1.04
N THR A 246 19.80 29.06 1.22
CA THR A 246 19.22 30.05 2.14
C THR A 246 19.75 29.86 3.55
N PHE A 247 19.77 28.61 4.04
CA PHE A 247 20.30 28.31 5.36
C PHE A 247 21.80 28.61 5.49
N LYS A 248 22.60 28.24 4.48
CA LYS A 248 24.04 28.58 4.46
C LYS A 248 24.27 30.09 4.49
N GLY A 249 23.44 30.84 3.78
CA GLY A 249 23.42 32.31 3.82
C GLY A 249 23.17 32.84 5.24
N ILE A 250 22.11 32.38 5.89
CA ILE A 250 21.78 32.76 7.28
C ILE A 250 22.94 32.45 8.23
N VAL A 251 23.53 31.26 8.14
CA VAL A 251 24.68 30.86 8.97
C VAL A 251 25.88 31.79 8.74
N ASN A 252 26.14 32.19 7.49
CA ASN A 252 27.22 33.13 7.17
C ASN A 252 26.94 34.53 7.71
N ASP A 253 25.70 35.02 7.58
CA ASP A 253 25.27 36.31 8.11
C ASP A 253 25.46 36.35 9.64
N VAL A 254 25.02 35.31 10.34
CA VAL A 254 25.22 35.16 11.80
C VAL A 254 26.72 35.12 12.13
N ARG A 255 27.54 34.35 11.41
CA ARG A 255 28.99 34.27 11.64
C ARG A 255 29.70 35.61 11.43
N MET A 256 29.20 36.48 10.56
CA MET A 256 29.81 37.80 10.33
C MET A 256 29.70 38.70 11.57
N VAL A 257 28.60 38.58 12.31
CA VAL A 257 28.28 39.49 13.43
C VAL A 257 28.40 38.83 14.82
N ALA A 258 28.59 37.50 14.87
CA ALA A 258 28.72 36.75 16.11
C ALA A 258 30.07 36.93 16.82
N SER A 259 29.99 37.02 18.15
CA SER A 259 31.15 36.86 19.04
C SER A 259 31.75 35.45 18.95
N PRO A 260 33.01 35.24 19.40
CA PRO A 260 33.63 33.91 19.42
C PRO A 260 32.81 32.84 20.16
N ILE A 261 32.16 33.22 21.27
CA ILE A 261 31.32 32.31 22.06
C ILE A 261 30.04 31.94 21.29
N GLN A 262 29.39 32.92 20.65
CA GLN A 262 28.20 32.67 19.81
C GLN A 262 28.52 31.76 18.62
N LYS A 263 29.69 31.97 17.99
CA LYS A 263 30.19 31.08 16.91
C LYS A 263 30.35 29.64 17.40
N SER A 264 31.03 29.45 18.53
CA SER A 264 31.21 28.12 19.12
C SER A 264 29.88 27.44 19.48
N ARG A 265 28.92 28.18 20.04
CA ARG A 265 27.57 27.66 20.33
C ARG A 265 26.83 27.26 19.06
N MET A 266 26.87 28.10 18.03
CA MET A 266 26.24 27.83 16.75
C MET A 266 26.87 26.61 16.07
N ASP A 267 28.21 26.50 16.04
CA ASP A 267 28.89 25.35 15.43
C ASP A 267 28.58 24.04 16.20
N SER A 268 28.48 24.11 17.54
CA SER A 268 28.04 22.96 18.36
C SER A 268 26.60 22.56 18.06
N LEU A 269 25.71 23.53 17.82
CA LEU A 269 24.30 23.30 17.48
C LEU A 269 24.13 22.70 16.08
N LEU A 270 24.98 23.10 15.12
CA LEU A 270 24.95 22.60 13.74
C LEU A 270 25.60 21.23 13.58
N LYS A 271 26.52 20.84 14.48
CA LYS A 271 27.26 19.58 14.41
C LYS A 271 26.39 18.32 14.23
N PRO A 272 25.23 18.14 14.91
CA PRO A 272 24.36 16.99 14.70
C PRO A 272 23.75 16.91 13.30
N LEU A 273 23.67 18.03 12.58
CA LEU A 273 23.14 18.09 11.22
C LEU A 273 24.19 17.65 10.17
N GLY A 274 25.45 17.54 10.59
CA GLY A 274 26.59 17.18 9.75
C GLY A 274 27.59 18.29 9.54
N ASP A 275 28.56 18.01 8.67
CA ASP A 275 29.39 19.03 8.06
C ASP A 275 28.61 19.69 6.92
N ILE A 276 28.72 21.01 6.74
CA ILE A 276 28.15 21.75 5.60
C ILE A 276 28.57 21.10 4.25
N ALA A 277 29.76 20.50 4.20
CA ALA A 277 30.27 19.80 3.02
C ALA A 277 29.63 18.42 2.78
N THR A 278 29.13 17.75 3.83
CA THR A 278 28.51 16.40 3.74
C THR A 278 27.03 16.38 4.13
N ALA A 279 26.44 17.54 4.42
CA ALA A 279 25.08 17.70 4.92
C ALA A 279 24.01 17.07 4.02
N SER A 280 24.21 17.09 2.71
CA SER A 280 23.32 16.42 1.74
C SER A 280 23.28 14.89 1.89
N LEU A 281 24.09 14.30 2.77
CA LEU A 281 24.14 12.87 3.06
C LEU A 281 23.43 12.51 4.38
N ASN A 282 23.15 13.49 5.24
CA ASN A 282 22.58 13.25 6.57
C ASN A 282 21.07 13.46 6.57
N VAL A 283 20.38 12.56 7.28
CA VAL A 283 18.93 12.59 7.44
C VAL A 283 18.56 13.48 8.62
N MET A 284 17.62 14.40 8.39
CA MET A 284 16.97 15.14 9.47
C MET A 284 15.80 14.34 10.03
N THR A 285 15.71 14.20 11.35
CA THR A 285 14.54 13.61 12.02
C THR A 285 13.71 14.70 12.69
N ALA A 286 12.42 14.43 12.93
CA ALA A 286 11.53 15.35 13.66
C ALA A 286 12.12 15.78 15.01
N GLY A 287 12.64 14.83 15.78
CA GLY A 287 13.25 15.13 17.09
C GLY A 287 14.50 16.00 16.97
N ALA A 288 15.38 15.72 15.99
CA ALA A 288 16.56 16.53 15.75
C ALA A 288 16.21 17.95 15.30
N TYR A 289 15.20 18.10 14.43
CA TYR A 289 14.71 19.39 13.97
C TYR A 289 14.16 20.23 15.12
N GLN A 290 13.28 19.67 15.96
CA GLN A 290 12.69 20.39 17.09
C GLN A 290 13.75 20.81 18.13
N ALA A 291 14.75 19.96 18.38
CA ALA A 291 15.87 20.30 19.25
C ALA A 291 16.82 21.37 18.66
N PHE A 292 16.75 21.60 17.35
CA PHE A 292 17.63 22.51 16.61
C PHE A 292 16.96 23.87 16.32
N ALA A 293 15.73 23.86 15.83
CA ALA A 293 15.11 25.02 15.18
C ALA A 293 14.94 26.22 16.12
N GLU A 294 14.34 26.02 17.30
CA GLU A 294 14.11 27.10 18.26
C GLU A 294 15.40 27.66 18.88
N PRO A 295 16.37 26.81 19.31
CA PRO A 295 17.68 27.32 19.72
C PRO A 295 18.40 28.10 18.62
N PHE A 296 18.29 27.67 17.35
CA PHE A 296 18.91 28.38 16.23
C PHE A 296 18.26 29.75 16.00
N LYS A 297 16.93 29.84 15.97
CA LYS A 297 16.21 31.13 15.87
C LYS A 297 16.62 32.08 17.00
N THR A 298 16.76 31.55 18.22
CA THR A 298 17.24 32.33 19.38
C THR A 298 18.67 32.84 19.18
N ILE A 299 19.57 32.02 18.65
CA ILE A 299 20.94 32.45 18.32
C ILE A 299 20.91 33.56 17.25
N VAL A 300 20.10 33.42 16.20
CA VAL A 300 19.95 34.46 15.16
C VAL A 300 19.47 35.77 15.79
N ALA A 301 18.38 35.74 16.55
CA ALA A 301 17.82 36.93 17.21
C ALA A 301 18.82 37.61 18.15
N THR A 302 19.46 36.84 19.03
CA THR A 302 20.41 37.37 20.01
C THR A 302 21.70 37.88 19.39
N THR A 303 22.15 37.30 18.27
CA THR A 303 23.38 37.74 17.60
C THR A 303 23.21 39.10 16.93
N PHE A 304 22.03 39.37 16.37
CA PHE A 304 21.70 40.64 15.74
C PHE A 304 21.13 41.68 16.71
N ASP A 305 21.08 41.39 18.01
CA ASP A 305 20.74 42.38 19.03
C ASP A 305 21.90 43.38 19.21
N ARG A 306 21.54 44.66 19.33
CA ARG A 306 22.47 45.79 19.44
C ARG A 306 23.45 45.61 20.59
N VAL A 307 22.94 45.21 21.74
CA VAL A 307 23.76 44.99 22.94
C VAL A 307 24.77 43.86 22.71
N SER A 308 24.42 42.86 21.90
CA SER A 308 25.29 41.72 21.63
C SER A 308 26.44 42.07 20.70
N TYR A 309 26.18 42.67 19.52
CA TYR A 309 27.24 42.94 18.56
C TYR A 309 28.08 44.19 18.91
N GLU A 310 27.56 45.15 19.66
CA GLU A 310 28.39 46.26 20.17
C GLU A 310 29.46 45.76 21.15
N ASN A 311 29.10 44.78 21.99
CA ASN A 311 29.98 44.18 23.01
C ASN A 311 30.79 42.97 22.50
N ALA A 312 30.51 42.48 21.30
CA ALA A 312 31.17 41.29 20.72
C ALA A 312 32.59 41.54 20.19
N GLY A 313 33.07 42.78 20.19
CA GLY A 313 34.39 43.14 19.61
C GLY A 313 34.46 42.98 18.09
N VAL A 314 33.32 42.98 17.39
CA VAL A 314 33.24 42.89 15.92
C VAL A 314 33.58 44.23 15.26
N ASP A 315 34.08 44.18 14.03
CA ASP A 315 34.56 45.35 13.30
C ASP A 315 33.42 46.31 12.91
N ARG A 316 33.77 47.56 12.56
CA ARG A 316 32.78 48.60 12.20
C ARG A 316 31.90 48.17 11.02
N LYS A 317 32.44 47.36 10.10
CA LYS A 317 31.72 46.83 8.94
C LYS A 317 30.65 45.82 9.36
N ALA A 318 30.96 44.89 10.25
CA ALA A 318 30.00 43.93 10.80
C ALA A 318 28.89 44.62 11.61
N ARG A 319 29.20 45.66 12.39
CA ARG A 319 28.18 46.43 13.13
C ARG A 319 27.17 47.10 12.19
N LYS A 320 27.66 47.81 11.17
CA LYS A 320 26.79 48.43 10.16
C LYS A 320 25.96 47.38 9.40
N TYR A 321 26.56 46.23 9.10
CA TYR A 321 25.85 45.11 8.48
C TYR A 321 24.72 44.58 9.38
N ALA A 322 24.96 44.45 10.69
CA ALA A 322 23.98 44.00 11.67
C ALA A 322 22.75 44.92 11.73
N GLU A 323 22.98 46.24 11.77
CA GLU A 323 21.93 47.26 11.78
C GLU A 323 21.04 47.21 10.51
N GLU A 324 21.65 47.00 9.34
CA GLU A 324 20.93 47.01 8.06
C GLU A 324 20.22 45.68 7.72
N ASN A 325 20.73 44.56 8.25
CA ASN A 325 20.31 43.21 7.81
C ASN A 325 19.70 42.34 8.91
N GLY A 326 19.80 42.70 10.20
CA GLY A 326 19.36 41.82 11.30
C GLY A 326 17.91 41.36 11.22
N LEU A 327 16.96 42.29 11.01
CA LEU A 327 15.55 41.94 10.86
C LEU A 327 15.30 41.06 9.61
N LYS A 328 16.04 41.31 8.52
CA LYS A 328 15.92 40.53 7.29
C LYS A 328 16.45 39.11 7.48
N THR A 329 17.59 38.94 8.15
CA THR A 329 18.18 37.63 8.44
C THR A 329 17.30 36.84 9.40
N PHE A 330 16.71 37.48 10.43
CA PHE A 330 15.75 36.84 11.32
C PHE A 330 14.49 36.37 10.57
N SER A 331 13.86 37.24 9.78
CA SER A 331 12.67 36.90 8.99
C SER A 331 12.94 35.77 8.00
N LYS A 332 14.12 35.77 7.36
CA LYS A 332 14.58 34.68 6.49
C LYS A 332 14.74 33.36 7.26
N ALA A 333 15.29 33.41 8.47
CA ALA A 333 15.47 32.22 9.30
C ALA A 333 14.13 31.62 9.73
N GLU A 334 13.16 32.42 10.14
CA GLU A 334 11.82 31.94 10.49
C GLU A 334 11.10 31.33 9.28
N GLY A 335 11.08 32.05 8.14
CA GLY A 335 10.45 31.58 6.92
C GLY A 335 11.04 30.27 6.43
N PHE A 336 12.36 30.21 6.27
CA PHE A 336 13.06 29.02 5.78
C PHE A 336 12.90 27.82 6.72
N LEU A 337 13.00 28.01 8.04
CA LEU A 337 12.79 26.91 8.97
C LEU A 337 11.35 26.38 8.91
N GLY A 338 10.35 27.26 8.74
CA GLY A 338 8.97 26.84 8.52
C GLY A 338 8.77 26.05 7.21
N GLU A 339 9.49 26.40 6.14
CA GLU A 339 9.50 25.61 4.90
C GLU A 339 10.10 24.21 5.12
N VAL A 340 11.20 24.11 5.87
CA VAL A 340 11.82 22.82 6.24
C VAL A 340 10.90 21.99 7.14
N GLU A 341 10.16 22.62 8.06
CA GLU A 341 9.21 21.93 8.93
C GLU A 341 8.06 21.29 8.13
N LYS A 342 7.52 22.00 7.14
CA LYS A 342 6.49 21.47 6.23
C LYS A 342 6.99 20.23 5.48
N GLU A 343 8.21 20.31 4.97
CA GLU A 343 8.84 19.18 4.31
C GLU A 343 8.99 17.99 5.26
N LEU A 344 9.55 18.23 6.45
CA LEU A 344 9.80 17.20 7.44
C LEU A 344 8.52 16.50 7.92
N ASN A 345 7.44 17.27 8.13
CA ASN A 345 6.14 16.71 8.49
C ASN A 345 5.61 15.75 7.41
N THR A 346 5.85 16.08 6.14
CA THR A 346 5.48 15.21 5.01
C THR A 346 6.30 13.93 5.01
N VAL A 347 7.62 14.02 5.25
CA VAL A 347 8.49 12.83 5.37
C VAL A 347 8.06 11.93 6.51
N VAL A 348 7.79 12.50 7.69
CA VAL A 348 7.39 11.75 8.89
C VAL A 348 6.06 11.02 8.68
N ALA A 349 5.09 11.66 8.01
CA ALA A 349 3.82 11.02 7.68
C ALA A 349 4.02 9.81 6.75
N LEU A 350 4.87 9.93 5.73
CA LEU A 350 5.19 8.85 4.81
C LEU A 350 5.93 7.69 5.49
N ASP A 351 6.90 8.01 6.37
CA ASP A 351 7.63 7.01 7.15
C ASP A 351 6.69 6.25 8.10
N LYS A 352 5.74 6.94 8.72
CA LYS A 352 4.71 6.33 9.55
C LYS A 352 3.85 5.35 8.74
N ASP A 353 3.34 5.79 7.59
CA ASP A 353 2.54 4.94 6.69
C ASP A 353 3.32 3.68 6.28
N LEU A 354 4.61 3.80 5.94
CA LEU A 354 5.48 2.66 5.60
C LEU A 354 5.67 1.68 6.76
N ILE A 355 5.94 2.19 7.97
CA ILE A 355 6.13 1.35 9.17
C ILE A 355 4.83 0.60 9.50
N ASP A 356 3.69 1.27 9.40
CA ASP A 356 2.40 0.65 9.69
C ASP A 356 2.06 -0.41 8.62
N ILE A 357 2.36 -0.18 7.33
CA ILE A 357 2.28 -1.20 6.27
C ILE A 357 3.22 -2.38 6.57
N GLN A 358 4.48 -2.12 6.94
CA GLN A 358 5.45 -3.18 7.21
C GLN A 358 4.99 -4.10 8.35
N ARG A 359 4.43 -3.52 9.42
CA ARG A 359 3.87 -4.27 10.55
C ARG A 359 2.70 -5.16 10.14
N GLU A 360 1.77 -4.63 9.34
CA GLU A 360 0.63 -5.40 8.85
C GLU A 360 1.04 -6.54 7.93
N VAL A 361 2.01 -6.30 7.03
CA VAL A 361 2.60 -7.33 6.16
C VAL A 361 3.26 -8.43 6.98
N ASP A 362 4.06 -8.09 7.99
CA ASP A 362 4.72 -9.08 8.84
C ASP A 362 3.74 -9.91 9.65
N LYS A 363 2.70 -9.28 10.19
CA LYS A 363 1.63 -9.98 10.90
C LYS A 363 0.90 -10.92 9.96
N PHE A 364 0.51 -10.45 8.78
CA PHE A 364 -0.12 -11.26 7.74
C PHE A 364 0.73 -12.48 7.36
N ARG A 365 2.03 -12.29 7.11
CA ARG A 365 2.95 -13.38 6.75
C ARG A 365 3.03 -14.43 7.84
N LYS A 366 3.16 -14.03 9.10
CA LYS A 366 3.22 -14.97 10.24
C LYS A 366 1.93 -15.76 10.41
N ASP A 367 0.80 -15.08 10.32
CA ASP A 367 -0.52 -15.70 10.47
C ASP A 367 -0.79 -16.68 9.32
N LEU A 368 -0.49 -16.29 8.08
CA LEU A 368 -0.70 -17.13 6.89
C LEU A 368 0.29 -18.29 6.83
N ASP A 369 1.53 -18.12 7.28
CA ASP A 369 2.51 -19.20 7.42
C ASP A 369 1.99 -20.30 8.37
N LYS A 370 1.44 -19.88 9.52
CA LYS A 370 0.83 -20.79 10.49
C LYS A 370 -0.39 -21.49 9.89
N HIS A 371 -1.29 -20.73 9.25
CA HIS A 371 -2.49 -21.28 8.63
C HIS A 371 -2.16 -22.26 7.49
N LEU A 372 -1.13 -21.98 6.69
CA LEU A 372 -0.66 -22.89 5.65
C LEU A 372 -0.18 -24.21 6.26
N LYS A 373 0.62 -24.17 7.33
CA LYS A 373 1.05 -25.39 8.03
C LYS A 373 -0.14 -26.19 8.56
N GLU A 374 -1.15 -25.53 9.11
CA GLU A 374 -2.38 -26.16 9.59
C GLU A 374 -3.19 -26.77 8.44
N SER A 375 -3.27 -26.07 7.29
CA SER A 375 -3.91 -26.54 6.07
C SER A 375 -3.22 -27.78 5.49
N LEU A 376 -1.89 -27.82 5.49
CA LEU A 376 -1.11 -29.00 5.06
C LEU A 376 -1.41 -30.21 5.94
N ILE A 377 -1.46 -30.01 7.27
CA ILE A 377 -1.81 -31.06 8.24
C ILE A 377 -3.24 -31.57 8.02
N ALA A 378 -4.19 -30.68 7.79
CA ALA A 378 -5.58 -31.05 7.49
C ALA A 378 -5.71 -31.76 6.12
N GLY A 379 -4.84 -31.43 5.16
CA GLY A 379 -4.74 -32.09 3.86
C GLY A 379 -4.00 -33.43 3.86
N GLY A 380 -3.66 -33.97 5.03
CA GLY A 380 -3.00 -35.27 5.19
C GLY A 380 -1.48 -35.24 5.08
N MET A 381 -0.86 -34.09 4.82
CA MET A 381 0.60 -33.96 4.86
C MET A 381 1.04 -33.88 6.33
N GLY A 382 1.89 -34.81 6.78
CA GLY A 382 2.35 -34.86 8.16
C GLY A 382 3.00 -33.56 8.66
N ARG A 383 3.13 -33.43 9.98
CA ARG A 383 3.80 -32.28 10.63
C ARG A 383 5.28 -32.28 10.27
N GLY A 384 5.67 -31.51 9.25
CA GLY A 384 7.06 -31.45 8.79
C GLY A 384 7.37 -30.17 8.04
N GLN A 385 8.51 -29.55 8.38
CA GLN A 385 9.04 -28.40 7.64
C GLN A 385 9.37 -28.75 6.19
N GLU A 386 9.68 -30.02 5.92
CA GLU A 386 9.92 -30.53 4.57
C GLU A 386 8.69 -30.39 3.66
N ASN A 387 7.51 -30.80 4.11
CA ASN A 387 6.27 -30.68 3.35
C ASN A 387 5.92 -29.22 3.07
N TYR A 388 6.12 -28.36 4.07
CA TYR A 388 5.99 -26.92 3.90
C TYR A 388 6.97 -26.39 2.82
N ASN A 389 8.24 -26.80 2.88
CA ASN A 389 9.25 -26.37 1.91
C ASN A 389 8.95 -26.87 0.48
N ARG A 390 8.37 -28.08 0.33
CA ARG A 390 7.95 -28.62 -0.98
C ARG A 390 6.85 -27.75 -1.61
N VAL A 391 5.85 -27.36 -0.82
CA VAL A 391 4.78 -26.46 -1.28
C VAL A 391 5.29 -25.05 -1.57
N MET A 392 6.21 -24.54 -0.75
CA MET A 392 6.86 -23.23 -0.96
C MET A 392 8.00 -23.27 -1.99
N SER A 393 8.24 -24.40 -2.66
CA SER A 393 9.34 -24.55 -3.61
C SER A 393 9.16 -23.61 -4.80
N LYS A 394 10.26 -23.01 -5.27
CA LYS A 394 10.26 -22.28 -6.54
C LYS A 394 10.16 -23.21 -7.75
N ASP A 395 10.46 -24.50 -7.56
CA ASP A 395 10.39 -25.53 -8.59
C ASP A 395 8.96 -26.06 -8.75
N GLU A 396 8.38 -25.87 -9.93
CA GLU A 396 6.98 -26.20 -10.24
C GLU A 396 6.66 -27.70 -10.16
N PRO A 397 7.47 -28.61 -10.74
CA PRO A 397 7.35 -30.05 -10.51
C PRO A 397 7.23 -30.45 -9.03
N VAL A 398 8.10 -29.93 -8.17
CA VAL A 398 8.10 -30.25 -6.73
C VAL A 398 6.82 -29.78 -6.05
N ARG A 399 6.33 -28.58 -6.42
CA ARG A 399 5.05 -28.07 -5.92
C ARG A 399 3.88 -28.94 -6.39
N ASN A 400 3.82 -29.25 -7.68
CA ASN A 400 2.73 -30.02 -8.27
C ASN A 400 2.65 -31.42 -7.63
N GLU A 401 3.79 -32.05 -7.36
CA GLU A 401 3.84 -33.33 -6.64
C GLU A 401 3.29 -33.21 -5.21
N ALA A 402 3.66 -32.16 -4.47
CA ALA A 402 3.15 -31.92 -3.12
C ALA A 402 1.62 -31.65 -3.11
N LEU A 403 1.13 -30.86 -4.08
CA LEU A 403 -0.31 -30.61 -4.25
C LEU A 403 -1.07 -31.88 -4.67
N GLN A 404 -0.44 -32.74 -5.46
CA GLN A 404 -1.01 -34.03 -5.86
C GLN A 404 -1.11 -35.00 -4.68
N GLU A 405 -0.17 -34.97 -3.74
CA GLU A 405 -0.22 -35.77 -2.50
C GLU A 405 -1.46 -35.45 -1.67
N ILE A 406 -1.79 -34.16 -1.54
CA ILE A 406 -3.03 -33.70 -0.89
C ILE A 406 -4.26 -34.22 -1.62
N ASN A 407 -4.30 -34.11 -2.95
CA ASN A 407 -5.42 -34.61 -3.74
C ASN A 407 -5.58 -36.15 -3.62
N ASN A 408 -4.47 -36.88 -3.57
CA ASN A 408 -4.45 -38.32 -3.37
C ASN A 408 -4.97 -38.69 -1.97
N TYR A 409 -4.63 -37.90 -0.94
CA TYR A 409 -5.16 -38.11 0.41
C TYR A 409 -6.68 -38.01 0.45
N PHE A 410 -7.27 -36.98 -0.18
CA PHE A 410 -8.74 -36.86 -0.29
C PHE A 410 -9.36 -38.00 -1.09
N THR A 411 -8.67 -38.48 -2.13
CA THR A 411 -9.12 -39.64 -2.91
C THR A 411 -9.13 -40.92 -2.06
N LEU A 412 -8.10 -41.14 -1.23
CA LEU A 412 -8.04 -42.26 -0.29
C LEU A 412 -9.14 -42.18 0.78
N GLN A 413 -9.44 -40.98 1.30
CA GLN A 413 -10.56 -40.78 2.23
C GLN A 413 -11.90 -41.11 1.55
N ALA A 414 -12.08 -40.70 0.30
CA ALA A 414 -13.28 -41.01 -0.49
C ALA A 414 -13.45 -42.53 -0.71
N GLU A 415 -12.37 -43.23 -1.03
CA GLU A 415 -12.37 -44.68 -1.23
C GLU A 415 -12.62 -45.44 0.08
N SER A 416 -12.01 -45.00 1.19
CA SER A 416 -12.27 -45.58 2.50
C SER A 416 -13.74 -45.48 2.90
N TYR A 417 -14.35 -44.33 2.64
CA TYR A 417 -15.76 -44.11 2.91
C TYR A 417 -16.66 -44.96 2.00
N GLN A 418 -16.35 -45.04 0.70
CA GLN A 418 -17.07 -45.87 -0.26
C GLN A 418 -17.03 -47.37 0.11
N ASN A 419 -15.93 -47.81 0.72
CA ASN A 419 -15.71 -49.21 1.12
C ASN A 419 -16.10 -49.50 2.58
N HIS A 420 -16.78 -48.57 3.27
CA HIS A 420 -17.22 -48.68 4.68
C HIS A 420 -16.08 -48.97 5.67
N SER A 421 -14.84 -48.60 5.34
CA SER A 421 -13.66 -48.91 6.16
C SER A 421 -13.33 -47.83 7.19
N SER A 422 -14.03 -46.68 7.17
CA SER A 422 -13.89 -45.57 8.13
C SER A 422 -15.20 -45.26 8.84
N SER A 423 -15.11 -44.75 10.07
CA SER A 423 -16.28 -44.31 10.84
C SER A 423 -16.88 -43.03 10.27
N ASN A 424 -18.21 -42.97 10.17
CA ASN A 424 -18.94 -41.74 9.80
C ASN A 424 -18.51 -40.51 10.63
N THR A 425 -18.14 -40.72 11.90
CA THR A 425 -17.69 -39.63 12.78
C THR A 425 -16.33 -39.07 12.38
N GLU A 426 -15.37 -39.93 12.03
CA GLU A 426 -14.02 -39.52 11.60
C GLU A 426 -14.08 -38.79 10.26
N PHE A 427 -14.94 -39.27 9.37
CA PHE A 427 -15.21 -38.64 8.08
C PHE A 427 -15.83 -37.24 8.22
N VAL A 428 -16.84 -37.09 9.07
CA VAL A 428 -17.44 -35.77 9.35
C VAL A 428 -16.42 -34.82 9.98
N GLN A 429 -15.59 -35.29 10.90
CA GLN A 429 -14.53 -34.47 11.51
C GLN A 429 -13.49 -34.01 10.48
N PHE A 430 -13.08 -34.89 9.56
CA PHE A 430 -12.20 -34.54 8.46
C PHE A 430 -12.82 -33.45 7.57
N MET A 431 -14.07 -33.64 7.16
CA MET A 431 -14.81 -32.67 6.34
C MET A 431 -14.95 -31.32 7.02
N MET A 432 -15.33 -31.28 8.30
CA MET A 432 -15.43 -30.05 9.08
C MET A 432 -14.08 -29.34 9.20
N LYS A 433 -12.99 -30.09 9.38
CA LYS A 433 -11.65 -29.50 9.50
C LYS A 433 -11.17 -28.92 8.16
N ALA A 434 -11.31 -29.66 7.07
CA ALA A 434 -10.92 -29.19 5.73
C ALA A 434 -11.73 -27.96 5.31
N THR A 435 -13.04 -27.97 5.56
CA THR A 435 -13.92 -26.83 5.26
C THR A 435 -13.62 -25.62 6.14
N GLY A 436 -13.36 -25.80 7.44
CA GLY A 436 -12.95 -24.70 8.32
C GLY A 436 -11.67 -24.00 7.83
N THR A 437 -10.64 -24.77 7.44
CA THR A 437 -9.41 -24.18 6.86
C THR A 437 -9.65 -23.50 5.51
N MET A 438 -10.67 -23.91 4.74
CA MET A 438 -11.09 -23.24 3.51
C MET A 438 -11.71 -21.88 3.77
N GLU A 439 -12.62 -21.80 4.73
CA GLU A 439 -13.29 -20.56 5.13
C GLU A 439 -12.30 -19.54 5.70
N GLU A 440 -11.38 -19.97 6.55
CA GLU A 440 -10.35 -19.09 7.14
C GLU A 440 -9.44 -18.44 6.09
N THR A 441 -9.21 -19.11 4.95
CA THR A 441 -8.42 -18.53 3.84
C THR A 441 -9.06 -17.29 3.22
N GLN A 442 -10.38 -17.15 3.28
CA GLN A 442 -11.04 -15.93 2.78
C GLN A 442 -10.63 -14.69 3.55
N VAL A 443 -10.50 -14.82 4.87
CA VAL A 443 -10.05 -13.72 5.74
C VAL A 443 -8.66 -13.23 5.32
N PHE A 444 -7.79 -14.14 4.89
CA PHE A 444 -6.46 -13.75 4.38
C PHE A 444 -6.53 -12.97 3.07
N LYS A 445 -7.44 -13.30 2.16
CA LYS A 445 -7.61 -12.52 0.92
C LYS A 445 -8.05 -11.10 1.20
N GLU A 446 -9.03 -10.92 2.08
CA GLU A 446 -9.52 -9.61 2.50
C GLU A 446 -8.41 -8.79 3.17
N ARG A 447 -7.68 -9.40 4.11
CA ARG A 447 -6.53 -8.77 4.78
C ARG A 447 -5.45 -8.37 3.77
N PHE A 448 -5.17 -9.21 2.78
CA PHE A 448 -4.20 -8.90 1.74
C PHE A 448 -4.66 -7.73 0.86
N ASN A 449 -5.95 -7.67 0.50
CA ASN A 449 -6.52 -6.53 -0.23
C ASN A 449 -6.40 -5.22 0.57
N LEU A 450 -6.58 -5.25 1.88
CA LEU A 450 -6.35 -4.10 2.76
C LEU A 450 -4.88 -3.66 2.73
N ILE A 451 -3.94 -4.59 2.85
CA ILE A 451 -2.50 -4.31 2.76
C ILE A 451 -2.15 -3.69 1.40
N ALA A 452 -2.61 -4.30 0.30
CA ALA A 452 -2.37 -3.82 -1.05
C ALA A 452 -2.97 -2.41 -1.25
N SER A 453 -4.16 -2.15 -0.71
CA SER A 453 -4.79 -0.82 -0.71
C SER A 453 -3.93 0.22 0.02
N SER A 454 -3.38 -0.12 1.18
CA SER A 454 -2.49 0.76 1.94
C SER A 454 -1.20 1.04 1.18
N VAL A 455 -0.59 0.03 0.55
CA VAL A 455 0.63 0.19 -0.27
C VAL A 455 0.38 1.11 -1.47
N ILE A 456 -0.73 0.90 -2.18
CA ILE A 456 -1.10 1.71 -3.34
C ILE A 456 -1.40 3.16 -2.93
N THR A 457 -2.12 3.34 -1.82
CA THR A 457 -2.37 4.66 -1.22
C THR A 457 -1.07 5.36 -0.83
N PHE A 458 -0.16 4.64 -0.18
CA PHE A 458 1.16 5.17 0.16
C PHE A 458 1.91 5.63 -1.09
N TYR A 459 1.94 4.81 -2.14
CA TYR A 459 2.61 5.14 -3.40
C TYR A 459 2.04 6.37 -4.08
N ASP A 460 0.74 6.60 -3.99
CA ASP A 460 0.08 7.79 -4.53
C ASP A 460 0.40 9.04 -3.70
N LYS A 461 0.28 8.95 -2.37
CA LYS A 461 0.67 10.02 -1.45
C LYS A 461 2.14 10.40 -1.63
N PHE A 462 3.01 9.40 -1.79
CA PHE A 462 4.43 9.61 -1.98
C PHE A 462 4.72 10.35 -3.29
N ASP A 463 4.13 9.91 -4.41
CA ASP A 463 4.30 10.60 -5.70
C ASP A 463 3.83 12.06 -5.65
N ARG A 464 2.66 12.31 -5.03
CA ARG A 464 2.15 13.66 -4.80
C ARG A 464 3.13 14.48 -3.96
N SER A 465 3.65 13.91 -2.87
CA SER A 465 4.57 14.61 -1.96
C SER A 465 5.87 15.10 -2.61
N VAL A 466 6.24 14.51 -3.73
CA VAL A 466 7.42 14.90 -4.50
C VAL A 466 7.05 15.55 -5.83
N ALA A 467 5.80 15.98 -6.03
CA ALA A 467 5.40 16.72 -7.21
C ALA A 467 5.94 18.16 -7.17
N LYS A 468 6.16 18.76 -8.34
CA LYS A 468 6.82 20.09 -8.46
C LYS A 468 6.08 21.21 -7.73
N ASP A 469 4.76 21.12 -7.69
CA ASP A 469 3.85 22.03 -7.01
C ASP A 469 3.87 21.89 -5.48
N GLN A 470 4.35 20.75 -4.96
CA GLN A 470 4.52 20.51 -3.52
C GLN A 470 5.86 21.01 -2.97
N ASN A 471 6.71 21.61 -3.81
CA ASN A 471 7.98 22.18 -3.38
C ASN A 471 7.74 23.30 -2.35
N PRO A 472 8.19 23.13 -1.09
CA PRO A 472 7.87 24.06 -0.02
C PRO A 472 8.74 25.32 -0.04
N PHE A 473 9.84 25.32 -0.81
CA PHE A 473 10.83 26.37 -0.79
C PHE A 473 10.44 27.57 -1.65
N SER A 474 10.70 28.77 -1.12
CA SER A 474 10.45 30.03 -1.84
C SER A 474 11.65 30.49 -2.68
N ASP A 475 12.89 30.24 -2.24
CA ASP A 475 14.11 30.61 -2.97
C ASP A 475 14.37 29.70 -4.18
N GLU A 476 14.73 30.28 -5.33
CA GLU A 476 14.91 29.57 -6.60
C GLU A 476 16.03 28.50 -6.55
N LYS A 477 17.13 28.77 -5.85
CA LYS A 477 18.25 27.82 -5.75
C LYS A 477 17.88 26.63 -4.87
N ASP A 478 17.14 26.90 -3.79
CA ASP A 478 16.66 25.86 -2.89
C ASP A 478 15.58 25.01 -3.55
N ARG A 479 14.69 25.64 -4.33
CA ARG A 479 13.71 24.94 -5.16
C ARG A 479 14.38 24.00 -6.17
N ALA A 480 15.42 24.48 -6.86
CA ALA A 480 16.15 23.69 -7.84
C ALA A 480 16.89 22.50 -7.20
N LEU A 481 17.47 22.71 -6.01
CA LEU A 481 18.11 21.63 -5.25
C LEU A 481 17.07 20.58 -4.81
N TRP A 482 15.95 21.02 -4.23
CA TRP A 482 14.86 20.13 -3.84
C TRP A 482 14.35 19.30 -5.02
N GLU A 483 14.13 19.92 -6.19
CA GLU A 483 13.67 19.22 -7.38
C GLU A 483 14.69 18.17 -7.87
N SER A 484 16.00 18.45 -7.75
CA SER A 484 17.04 17.47 -8.07
C SER A 484 16.96 16.22 -7.19
N HIS A 485 16.69 16.40 -5.90
CA HIS A 485 16.45 15.29 -4.98
C HIS A 485 15.12 14.59 -5.28
N ALA A 486 14.05 15.34 -5.53
CA ALA A 486 12.74 14.81 -5.89
C ALA A 486 12.81 13.90 -7.12
N VAL A 487 13.57 14.26 -8.16
CA VAL A 487 13.79 13.41 -9.35
C VAL A 487 14.42 12.06 -8.98
N LYS A 488 15.43 12.04 -8.10
CA LYS A 488 16.06 10.79 -7.66
C LYS A 488 15.08 9.93 -6.85
N VAL A 489 14.35 10.56 -5.95
CA VAL A 489 13.32 9.93 -5.12
C VAL A 489 12.21 9.31 -5.99
N ARG A 490 11.77 10.00 -7.03
CA ARG A 490 10.82 9.49 -8.04
C ARG A 490 11.35 8.24 -8.75
N GLY A 491 12.67 8.16 -9.03
CA GLY A 491 13.28 6.96 -9.59
C GLY A 491 13.19 5.75 -8.65
N TYR A 492 13.58 5.92 -7.38
CA TYR A 492 13.51 4.83 -6.40
C TYR A 492 12.10 4.34 -6.13
N ILE A 493 11.12 5.26 -6.05
CA ILE A 493 9.73 4.85 -5.84
C ILE A 493 9.17 4.13 -7.06
N GLN A 494 9.57 4.51 -8.28
CA GLN A 494 9.19 3.78 -9.50
C GLN A 494 9.74 2.36 -9.52
N GLU A 495 11.00 2.16 -9.10
CA GLU A 495 11.58 0.82 -8.96
C GLU A 495 10.81 -0.02 -7.93
N SER A 496 10.46 0.58 -6.78
CA SER A 496 9.67 -0.09 -5.74
C SER A 496 8.25 -0.43 -6.21
N LYS A 497 7.59 0.48 -6.94
CA LYS A 497 6.29 0.24 -7.59
C LYS A 497 6.38 -0.88 -8.62
N ALA A 498 7.44 -0.92 -9.42
CA ALA A 498 7.66 -1.98 -10.40
C ALA A 498 7.91 -3.34 -9.73
N ALA A 499 8.66 -3.37 -8.62
CA ALA A 499 8.86 -4.57 -7.81
C ALA A 499 7.55 -5.05 -7.16
N PHE A 500 6.76 -4.13 -6.61
CA PHE A 500 5.41 -4.41 -6.10
C PHE A 500 4.50 -4.97 -7.20
N ALA A 501 4.47 -4.30 -8.36
CA ALA A 501 3.69 -4.72 -9.51
C ALA A 501 4.10 -6.12 -9.97
N LYS A 502 5.39 -6.42 -10.07
CA LYS A 502 5.91 -7.76 -10.43
C LYS A 502 5.64 -8.83 -9.36
N ALA A 503 5.56 -8.43 -8.10
CA ALA A 503 5.21 -9.33 -7.01
C ALA A 503 3.70 -9.58 -6.92
N TYR A 504 2.87 -8.72 -7.54
CA TYR A 504 1.41 -8.75 -7.42
C TYR A 504 0.69 -9.15 -8.72
N MET A 505 1.31 -8.86 -9.87
CA MET A 505 0.91 -9.23 -11.24
C MET A 505 1.82 -10.32 -11.77
#